data_AF-A0A2E2QXQ5-F1
#
_entry.id   AF-A0A2E2QXQ5-F1
#
_cell.length_a   1.000
_cell.length_b   1.000
_cell.length_c   1.000
_cell.angle_alpha   90.00
_cell.angle_beta   90.00
_cell.angle_gamma   90.00
#
_symmetry.space_group_name_H-M   'P 1'
#
loop_
_entity.id
_entity.type
_entity.pdbx_description
1 polymer ?
#
loop_
_entity_poly.entity_id
_entity_poly.type
_entity_poly.pdbx_seq_one_letter_code
_entity_poly.pdbx_strand_id
1 'polypeptide(L)' 'HNFSNLEKSLKKAKKNKKPSIIIANTIKGKGVSFMERDTKWHHSIPNNEEYLMAKKELG' A
#
# COMPACT_ATOMS: atom_id res chain seq x y z
N HIS A 1 1.97 -3.02 -4.94
CA HIS A 1 3.35 -3.04 -4.43
C HIS A 1 4.37 -3.54 -5.46
N ASN A 2 4.27 -3.09 -6.72
CA ASN A 2 5.23 -3.43 -7.77
C ASN A 2 5.48 -2.16 -8.58
N PHE A 3 6.66 -1.56 -8.41
CA PHE A 3 7.00 -0.28 -9.03
C PHE A 3 7.05 -0.36 -10.55
N SER A 4 7.62 -1.44 -11.09
CA SER A 4 7.69 -1.66 -12.55
C SER A 4 6.30 -1.69 -13.19
N ASN A 5 5.35 -2.42 -12.59
CA ASN A 5 3.99 -2.51 -13.10
C ASN A 5 3.23 -1.19 -12.96
N LEU A 6 3.43 -0.47 -11.86
CA LEU A 6 2.83 0.84 -11.66
C LEU A 6 3.33 1.84 -12.70
N GLU A 7 4.65 1.92 -12.90
CA GLU A 7 5.27 2.80 -13.88
C GLU A 7 4.79 2.51 -15.31
N LYS A 8 4.74 1.22 -15.69
CA LYS A 8 4.19 0.78 -16.99
C LYS A 8 2.73 1.20 -17.16
N SER A 9 1.91 1.01 -16.13
CA SER A 9 0.48 1.36 -16.16
C SER A 9 0.25 2.87 -16.27
N LEU A 10 1.04 3.67 -15.55
CA LEU A 10 1.00 5.13 -15.61
C LEU A 10 1.45 5.64 -16.99
N LYS A 11 2.55 5.11 -17.54
CA LYS A 11 3.01 5.46 -18.91
C LYS A 11 1.95 5.15 -19.96
N LYS A 12 1.23 4.02 -19.82
CA LYS A 12 0.12 3.65 -20.71
C LYS A 12 -1.06 4.61 -20.56
N ALA A 13 -1.49 4.91 -19.34
CA ALA A 13 -2.61 5.82 -19.07
C ALA A 13 -2.35 7.22 -19.62
N LYS A 14 -1.13 7.75 -19.47
CA LYS A 14 -0.74 9.08 -20.00
C LYS A 14 -0.83 9.20 -21.52
N LYS A 15 -0.70 8.09 -22.25
CA LYS A 15 -0.81 8.05 -23.71
C LYS A 15 -2.26 7.79 -24.18
N ASN A 16 -3.18 7.48 -23.28
CA ASN A 16 -4.55 7.14 -23.64
C ASN A 16 -5.35 8.42 -23.92
N LYS A 17 -6.16 8.40 -24.99
CA LYS A 17 -7.01 9.54 -25.38
C LYS A 17 -8.35 9.59 -24.63
N LYS A 18 -8.66 8.54 -23.86
CA LYS A 18 -9.87 8.41 -23.04
C LYS A 18 -9.51 8.42 -21.56
N PRO A 19 -10.46 8.73 -20.67
CA PRO A 19 -10.28 8.55 -19.22
C PRO A 19 -9.76 7.16 -18.89
N SER A 20 -8.83 7.08 -17.95
CA SER A 20 -8.15 5.85 -17.57
C SER A 20 -8.27 5.62 -16.07
N ILE A 21 -8.55 4.38 -15.68
CA ILE A 21 -8.52 3.92 -14.29
C ILE A 21 -7.48 2.82 -14.16
N ILE A 22 -6.73 2.84 -13.06
CA ILE A 22 -5.78 1.77 -12.70
C ILE A 22 -6.32 1.10 -11.44
N ILE A 23 -6.77 -0.15 -11.57
CA ILE A 23 -7.20 -0.96 -10.42
C ILE A 23 -5.96 -1.61 -9.83
N ALA A 24 -5.45 -1.03 -8.74
CA ALA A 24 -4.25 -1.52 -8.06
C ALA A 24 -4.61 -2.56 -6.99
N ASN A 25 -4.20 -3.81 -7.19
CA ASN A 25 -4.31 -4.83 -6.14
C ASN A 25 -3.23 -4.58 -5.07
N THR A 26 -3.67 -4.23 -3.85
CA THR A 26 -2.80 -3.87 -2.72
C THR A 26 -3.11 -4.72 -1.49
N ILE A 27 -2.26 -4.59 -0.48
CA ILE A 27 -2.45 -5.17 0.84
C ILE A 27 -2.58 -4.00 1.80
N LYS A 28 -3.71 -3.92 2.52
CA LYS A 28 -3.90 -2.96 3.60
C LYS A 28 -2.90 -3.26 4.71
N GLY A 29 -2.22 -2.23 5.22
CA GLY A 29 -1.17 -2.38 6.24
C GLY A 29 0.13 -3.00 5.71
N LYS A 30 0.36 -3.01 4.38
CA LYS A 30 1.58 -3.60 3.79
C LYS A 30 2.85 -3.08 4.45
N GLY A 31 3.74 -4.00 4.82
CA GLY A 31 5.04 -3.69 5.40
C GLY A 31 5.08 -3.78 6.92
N VAL A 32 3.94 -3.93 7.58
CA VAL A 32 3.85 -4.22 9.01
C VAL A 32 3.03 -5.49 9.21
N SER A 33 3.68 -6.55 9.67
CA SER A 33 3.19 -7.93 9.72
C SER A 33 1.82 -8.05 10.41
N PHE A 34 1.67 -7.43 11.58
CA PHE A 34 0.43 -7.45 12.36
C PHE A 34 -0.66 -6.51 11.84
N MET A 35 -0.36 -5.68 10.83
CA MET A 35 -1.33 -4.81 10.16
C MET A 35 -1.78 -5.35 8.80
N GLU A 36 -1.06 -6.31 8.21
CA GLU A 36 -1.37 -6.81 6.88
C GLU A 36 -2.72 -7.55 6.85
N ARG A 37 -3.63 -7.06 5.99
CA ARG A 37 -4.98 -7.64 5.77
C ARG A 37 -5.89 -7.65 7.00
N ASP A 38 -5.58 -6.89 8.04
CA ASP A 38 -6.41 -6.79 9.23
C ASP A 38 -7.30 -5.53 9.20
N THR A 39 -8.60 -5.73 9.45
CA THR A 39 -9.60 -4.67 9.45
C THR A 39 -9.50 -3.74 10.65
N LYS A 40 -8.97 -4.24 11.79
CA LYS A 40 -8.72 -3.46 13.02
C LYS A 40 -7.96 -2.17 12.70
N TRP A 41 -6.97 -2.26 11.82
CA TRP A 41 -6.10 -1.15 11.43
C TRP A 41 -6.72 -0.19 10.41
N HIS A 42 -8.05 -0.16 10.26
CA HIS A 42 -8.72 0.89 9.49
C HIS A 42 -8.68 2.25 10.18
N HIS A 43 -8.95 2.24 11.49
CA HIS A 43 -9.11 3.44 12.32
C HIS A 43 -8.31 3.35 13.61
N SER A 44 -7.65 2.21 13.88
CA SER A 44 -6.85 2.03 15.08
C SER A 44 -5.54 2.79 14.99
N ILE A 45 -5.17 3.44 16.08
CA ILE A 45 -3.89 4.12 16.26
C ILE A 45 -2.96 3.15 17.00
N PRO A 46 -1.74 2.88 16.51
CA PRO A 46 -0.78 2.03 17.22
C PRO A 46 -0.43 2.63 18.57
N ASN A 47 -0.32 1.79 19.60
CA ASN A 47 0.30 2.20 20.86
C ASN A 47 1.84 2.32 20.72
N ASN A 48 2.53 2.73 21.78
CA ASN A 48 3.97 2.93 21.75
C ASN A 48 4.76 1.66 21.39
N GLU A 49 4.35 0.49 21.88
CA GLU A 49 5.02 -0.79 21.60
C GLU A 49 4.79 -1.23 20.15
N GLU A 50 3.54 -1.16 19.68
CA GLU A 50 3.17 -1.47 18.30
C GLU A 50 3.88 -0.54 17.30
N TYR A 51 4.02 0.75 17.64
CA TYR A 51 4.78 1.70 16.85
C TYR A 51 6.27 1.31 16.74
N LEU A 52 6.91 0.95 17.85
CA LEU A 52 8.32 0.54 17.84
C LEU A 52 8.51 -0.76 17.04
N MET A 53 7.58 -1.70 17.14
CA MET A 53 7.59 -2.93 16.31
C MET A 53 7.44 -2.60 14.82
N ALA A 54 6.45 -1.80 14.46
CA ALA A 54 6.21 -1.40 13.07
C ALA A 54 7.44 -0.68 12.48
N LYS A 55 8.05 0.23 13.24
CA LYS A 55 9.27 0.93 12.83
C LYS A 55 10.42 -0.04 12.56
N LYS A 56 10.62 -1.03 13.44
CA LYS A 56 11.65 -2.05 13.27
C LYS A 56 11.44 -2.89 12.02
N GLU A 57 10.19 -3.20 11.66
CA GLU A 57 9.87 -3.98 10.45
C GLU A 57 10.07 -3.20 9.15
N LEU A 58 9.89 -1.87 9.18
CA LEU A 58 10.02 -1.02 8.00
C LEU A 58 11.48 -0.68 7.64
N GLY A 59 12.41 -0.82 8.59
CA GLY A 59 13.84 -0.52 8.39
C GLY A 59 14.18 0.94 8.64
#